data_AF-A0A317PVK9-F1
#
_entry.id   AF-A0A317PVK9-F1
#
_cell.length_a   1.000
_cell.length_b   1.000
_cell.length_c   1.000
_cell.angle_alpha   90.00
_cell.angle_beta   90.00
_cell.angle_gamma   90.00
#
_symmetry.space_group_name_H-M   'P 1'
#
loop_
_entity.id
_entity.type
_entity.pdbx_description
1 polymer ?
#
loop_
_entity_poly.entity_id
_entity_poly.type
_entity_poly.pdbx_seq_one_letter_code
_entity_poly.pdbx_strand_id
1 'polypeptide(L)'
;MTKFSLIALCCAGFLAAGAHASARIDVVKQYADTVLDKAADHYHGDTPSPLLADGVDPRTGQQLEWVFPDGRHAVLSNFSAQQNFMRVLVGLTQLTGDPRYAERAQTLVRYYFDHYQDKSGLLFWGGHRFVDLKTLQPEGPSEKELVHELKNAYPFYSLMFQVDKPATVRFIHAFWNAHVYDWKTLETSRHGEYGKAMGKLWRNDFTQQPPFFATKGLSFLNAGNDLIYSASLLAKYNQEPEALTWALRLAQQYVLPRDKQTGLGVYQFTQPLKRAETTDDSDTHSKYGDRAQRQFGPEFGPDALEGNMLLKGRTSTLYSENALMQLQLAADLGAQGDTLKTWTVNGLKAFAKYAYDARNNTFRPMLANGTDLSGYTLPRDGYYGKKGTMLKPYPAGSEFLLSYARAYAVEPNPDLWAVARGIALARGLGDIGVVSGKAKLDLNTRNRDPYAIFALIDLWRATQDKQYLAVAEKVADNIIAHNLHHGFFMDSPDLQYASIDNIDPYAILALEAALQNKPDAVAPFINGAGFTEGAYRMPDGSARVSTRDDELFRLKIGGQLLPNGKK
;
A
#
# COMPACT_ATOMS: atom_id res chain seq x y z
N MET A 1 45.21 11.32 -62.38
CA MET A 1 45.87 10.39 -61.44
C MET A 1 45.59 10.88 -60.04
N THR A 2 44.59 10.31 -59.38
CA THR A 2 44.19 10.76 -58.04
C THR A 2 43.63 9.55 -57.29
N LYS A 3 44.16 9.38 -56.08
CA LYS A 3 44.29 8.16 -55.29
C LYS A 3 42.94 7.62 -54.78
N PHE A 4 42.75 6.30 -54.91
CA PHE A 4 41.87 5.51 -54.05
C PHE A 4 42.56 5.32 -52.70
N SER A 5 41.92 5.73 -51.60
CA SER A 5 42.31 5.34 -50.25
C SER A 5 41.28 4.36 -49.71
N LEU A 6 41.68 3.09 -49.61
CA LEU A 6 41.00 2.10 -48.77
C LEU A 6 41.25 2.48 -47.30
N ILE A 7 40.19 2.71 -46.53
CA ILE A 7 40.24 2.68 -45.08
C ILE A 7 39.51 1.40 -44.64
N ALA A 8 40.29 0.44 -44.18
CA ALA A 8 39.86 -0.66 -43.32
C ALA A 8 40.23 -0.32 -41.88
N LEU A 9 39.55 -0.98 -40.92
CA LEU A 9 39.54 -0.84 -39.44
C LEU A 9 38.35 -0.01 -38.93
N CYS A 10 37.55 -0.43 -37.95
CA CYS A 10 37.61 -1.58 -37.05
C CYS A 10 36.18 -1.82 -36.57
N CYS A 11 35.57 -2.96 -36.92
CA CYS A 11 34.40 -3.45 -36.20
C CYS A 11 34.91 -4.01 -34.86
N ALA A 12 34.96 -3.17 -33.83
CA ALA A 12 35.02 -3.65 -32.46
C ALA A 12 33.70 -4.36 -32.17
N GLY A 13 33.76 -5.70 -32.14
CA GLY A 13 32.68 -6.51 -31.63
C GLY A 13 32.39 -6.08 -30.20
N PHE A 14 31.23 -5.48 -29.98
CA PHE A 14 30.57 -5.53 -28.69
C PHE A 14 30.23 -7.00 -28.44
N LEU A 15 31.18 -7.71 -27.84
CA LEU A 15 30.86 -8.92 -27.09
C LEU A 15 29.86 -8.48 -26.02
N ALA A 16 28.59 -8.81 -26.26
CA ALA A 16 27.58 -8.82 -25.22
C ALA A 16 28.13 -9.71 -24.12
N ALA A 17 28.62 -9.09 -23.05
CA ALA A 17 28.82 -9.77 -21.79
C ALA A 17 27.43 -10.23 -21.36
N GLY A 18 27.08 -11.48 -21.69
CA GLY A 18 25.92 -12.13 -21.15
C GLY A 18 26.03 -12.05 -19.64
N ALA A 19 25.20 -11.20 -19.03
CA ALA A 19 25.05 -11.17 -17.60
C ALA A 19 24.56 -12.57 -17.21
N HIS A 20 25.42 -13.36 -16.57
CA HIS A 20 24.95 -14.53 -15.84
C HIS A 20 23.86 -14.02 -14.90
N ALA A 21 22.62 -14.49 -15.08
CA ALA A 21 21.51 -14.12 -14.22
C ALA A 21 21.91 -14.49 -12.78
N SER A 22 21.76 -13.53 -11.85
CA SER A 22 21.98 -13.80 -10.43
C SER A 22 21.05 -14.94 -10.00
N ALA A 23 21.53 -15.85 -9.15
CA ALA A 23 20.72 -16.94 -8.62
C ALA A 23 19.40 -16.44 -7.97
N ARG A 24 19.40 -15.20 -7.45
CA ARG A 24 18.19 -14.56 -6.90
C ARG A 24 17.17 -14.18 -7.97
N ILE A 25 17.62 -13.74 -9.15
CA ILE A 25 16.72 -13.49 -10.30
C ILE A 25 16.08 -14.80 -10.74
N ASP A 26 16.84 -15.89 -10.78
CA ASP A 26 16.29 -17.21 -11.14
C ASP A 26 15.25 -17.71 -10.13
N VAL A 27 15.43 -17.42 -8.83
CA VAL A 27 14.41 -17.71 -7.81
C VAL A 27 13.13 -16.91 -8.06
N VAL A 28 13.22 -15.61 -8.36
CA VAL A 28 12.02 -14.79 -8.65
C VAL A 28 11.37 -15.20 -9.97
N LYS A 29 12.18 -15.62 -10.96
CA LYS A 29 11.71 -16.21 -12.21
C LYS A 29 10.88 -17.47 -11.96
N GLN A 30 11.42 -18.40 -11.17
CA GLN A 30 10.74 -19.64 -10.80
C GLN A 30 9.46 -19.37 -9.99
N TYR A 31 9.48 -18.39 -9.08
CA TYR A 31 8.28 -17.94 -8.37
C TYR A 31 7.21 -17.46 -9.36
N ALA A 32 7.56 -16.55 -10.28
CA ALA A 32 6.61 -16.02 -11.24
C ALA A 32 6.03 -17.12 -12.15
N ASP A 33 6.87 -18.04 -12.63
CA ASP A 33 6.41 -19.20 -13.40
C ASP A 33 5.44 -20.08 -12.58
N THR A 34 5.74 -20.31 -11.29
CA THR A 34 4.88 -21.10 -10.39
C THR A 34 3.54 -20.42 -10.13
N VAL A 35 3.52 -19.09 -9.94
CA VAL A 35 2.29 -18.32 -9.78
C VAL A 35 1.46 -18.37 -11.06
N LEU A 36 2.08 -18.12 -12.22
CA LEU A 36 1.38 -18.12 -13.51
C LEU A 36 0.85 -19.49 -13.92
N ASP A 37 1.38 -20.57 -13.33
CA ASP A 37 0.83 -21.92 -13.45
C ASP A 37 -0.31 -22.14 -12.44
N LYS A 38 -0.01 -22.14 -11.13
CA LYS A 38 -0.93 -22.61 -10.09
C LYS A 38 -2.06 -21.63 -9.73
N ALA A 39 -1.86 -20.34 -9.94
CA ALA A 39 -2.90 -19.34 -9.70
C ALA A 39 -3.76 -19.10 -10.96
N ALA A 40 -3.45 -19.73 -12.10
CA ALA A 40 -4.18 -19.50 -13.35
C ALA A 40 -5.63 -20.01 -13.30
N ASP A 41 -6.40 -19.54 -14.26
CA ASP A 41 -7.72 -20.08 -14.54
C ASP A 41 -7.65 -21.53 -15.03
N HIS A 42 -8.15 -22.46 -14.21
CA HIS A 42 -8.27 -23.88 -14.54
C HIS A 42 -9.73 -24.33 -14.73
N TYR A 43 -10.66 -23.37 -14.84
CA TYR A 43 -12.10 -23.62 -14.83
C TYR A 43 -12.73 -23.56 -16.23
N HIS A 44 -11.99 -23.02 -17.22
CA HIS A 44 -12.50 -22.76 -18.57
C HIS A 44 -11.81 -23.55 -19.68
N GLY A 45 -11.32 -24.76 -19.37
CA GLY A 45 -10.78 -25.72 -20.36
C GLY A 45 -9.67 -25.12 -21.23
N ASP A 46 -9.78 -25.27 -22.55
CA ASP A 46 -8.79 -24.78 -23.53
C ASP A 46 -8.84 -23.26 -23.77
N THR A 47 -9.79 -22.55 -23.13
CA THR A 47 -9.95 -21.10 -23.24
C THR A 47 -9.89 -20.42 -21.87
N PRO A 48 -8.80 -20.59 -21.10
CA PRO A 48 -8.67 -19.97 -19.79
C PRO A 48 -8.60 -18.44 -19.92
N SER A 49 -9.24 -17.73 -19.00
CA SER A 49 -9.03 -16.29 -18.85
C SER A 49 -7.57 -16.01 -18.40
N PRO A 50 -7.04 -14.79 -18.61
CA PRO A 50 -5.71 -14.44 -18.14
C PRO A 50 -5.68 -14.12 -16.63
N LEU A 51 -6.83 -14.15 -15.96
CA LEU A 51 -6.95 -13.83 -14.54
C LEU A 51 -6.16 -14.81 -13.66
N LEU A 52 -5.92 -14.40 -12.42
CA LEU A 52 -5.17 -15.16 -11.42
C LEU A 52 -5.93 -15.16 -10.09
N ALA A 53 -5.88 -16.26 -9.36
CA ALA A 53 -6.32 -16.31 -7.97
C ALA A 53 -5.35 -15.54 -7.06
N ASP A 54 -5.88 -14.84 -6.07
CA ASP A 54 -5.08 -14.03 -5.13
C ASP A 54 -4.25 -14.88 -4.18
N GLY A 55 -4.74 -16.09 -3.88
CA GLY A 55 -4.14 -17.01 -2.92
C GLY A 55 -4.08 -18.43 -3.44
N VAL A 56 -2.99 -19.13 -3.13
CA VAL A 56 -2.76 -20.53 -3.52
C VAL A 56 -2.18 -21.28 -2.32
N ASP A 57 -2.74 -22.44 -2.01
CA ASP A 57 -2.07 -23.43 -1.17
C ASP A 57 -0.90 -23.99 -1.99
N PRO A 58 0.35 -23.67 -1.64
CA PRO A 58 1.48 -23.97 -2.50
C PRO A 58 1.77 -25.48 -2.59
N ARG A 59 1.28 -26.26 -1.60
CA ARG A 59 1.45 -27.72 -1.51
C ARG A 59 0.56 -28.45 -2.50
N THR A 60 -0.69 -27.99 -2.65
CA THR A 60 -1.73 -28.67 -3.43
C THR A 60 -2.08 -27.97 -4.74
N GLY A 61 -1.81 -26.67 -4.85
CA GLY A 61 -2.34 -25.81 -5.91
C GLY A 61 -3.78 -25.36 -5.66
N GLN A 62 -4.38 -25.68 -4.51
CA GLN A 62 -5.75 -25.24 -4.20
C GLN A 62 -5.80 -23.71 -4.11
N GLN A 63 -6.66 -23.10 -4.91
CA GLN A 63 -6.86 -21.65 -4.92
C GLN A 63 -7.74 -21.20 -3.74
N LEU A 64 -7.45 -20.03 -3.19
CA LEU A 64 -8.18 -19.45 -2.06
C LEU A 64 -9.61 -19.08 -2.49
N GLU A 65 -10.59 -19.48 -1.66
CA GLU A 65 -12.00 -19.23 -1.92
C GLU A 65 -12.63 -18.32 -0.86
N TRP A 66 -13.55 -17.48 -1.32
CA TRP A 66 -14.54 -16.81 -0.48
C TRP A 66 -15.79 -17.68 -0.35
N VAL A 67 -16.23 -17.92 0.88
CA VAL A 67 -17.47 -18.68 1.15
C VAL A 67 -18.59 -17.72 1.50
N PHE A 68 -19.56 -17.59 0.59
CA PHE A 68 -20.72 -16.72 0.74
C PHE A 68 -21.72 -17.24 1.78
N PRO A 69 -22.59 -16.38 2.35
CA PRO A 69 -23.59 -16.78 3.35
C PRO A 69 -24.51 -17.93 2.90
N ASP A 70 -24.80 -18.03 1.60
CA ASP A 70 -25.60 -19.10 0.98
C ASP A 70 -24.84 -20.44 0.82
N GLY A 71 -23.55 -20.47 1.15
CA GLY A 71 -22.68 -21.64 1.00
C GLY A 71 -22.02 -21.75 -0.38
N ARG A 72 -22.16 -20.76 -1.25
CA ARG A 72 -21.44 -20.73 -2.54
C ARG A 72 -19.97 -20.38 -2.34
N HIS A 73 -19.10 -21.03 -3.11
CA HIS A 73 -17.65 -20.84 -3.07
C HIS A 73 -17.17 -20.16 -4.35
N ALA A 74 -16.63 -18.95 -4.22
CA ALA A 74 -15.98 -18.23 -5.32
C ALA A 74 -14.47 -18.23 -5.13
N VAL A 75 -13.71 -18.46 -6.19
CA VAL A 75 -12.25 -18.30 -6.14
C VAL A 75 -11.92 -16.82 -6.20
N LEU A 76 -11.19 -16.34 -5.21
CA LEU A 76 -10.90 -14.93 -5.07
C LEU A 76 -9.87 -14.48 -6.12
N SER A 77 -10.31 -13.71 -7.11
CA SER A 77 -9.44 -12.98 -8.05
C SER A 77 -9.75 -11.49 -7.96
N ASN A 78 -9.03 -10.76 -7.11
CA ASN A 78 -9.18 -9.33 -6.91
C ASN A 78 -7.95 -8.59 -7.44
N PHE A 79 -8.06 -7.97 -8.61
CA PHE A 79 -6.90 -7.34 -9.24
C PHE A 79 -6.30 -6.18 -8.44
N SER A 80 -7.07 -5.53 -7.55
CA SER A 80 -6.49 -4.52 -6.63
C SER A 80 -5.45 -5.14 -5.68
N ALA A 81 -5.55 -6.44 -5.39
CA ALA A 81 -4.66 -7.24 -4.55
C ALA A 81 -3.65 -8.06 -5.36
N GLN A 82 -3.28 -7.60 -6.57
CA GLN A 82 -2.27 -8.24 -7.43
C GLN A 82 -1.27 -7.22 -8.00
N GLN A 83 -1.34 -5.98 -7.52
CA GLN A 83 -0.61 -4.84 -8.11
C GLN A 83 0.89 -4.88 -7.81
N ASN A 84 1.33 -5.55 -6.75
CA ASN A 84 2.75 -5.82 -6.52
C ASN A 84 3.23 -6.94 -7.45
N PHE A 85 2.41 -7.98 -7.66
CA PHE A 85 2.76 -9.03 -8.63
C PHE A 85 2.90 -8.48 -10.06
N MET A 86 2.05 -7.53 -10.46
CA MET A 86 2.22 -6.84 -11.76
C MET A 86 3.56 -6.10 -11.85
N ARG A 87 4.01 -5.46 -10.77
CA ARG A 87 5.33 -4.80 -10.71
C ARG A 87 6.48 -5.80 -10.77
N VAL A 88 6.33 -6.96 -10.13
CA VAL A 88 7.30 -8.07 -10.20
C VAL A 88 7.44 -8.58 -11.63
N LEU A 89 6.33 -8.85 -12.34
CA LEU A 89 6.36 -9.34 -13.73
C LEU A 89 7.03 -8.35 -14.69
N VAL A 90 6.69 -7.06 -14.59
CA VAL A 90 7.33 -6.02 -15.42
C VAL A 90 8.81 -5.88 -15.05
N GLY A 91 9.16 -5.86 -13.77
CA GLY A 91 10.56 -5.80 -13.31
C GLY A 91 11.40 -6.99 -13.79
N LEU A 92 10.84 -8.21 -13.76
CA LEU A 92 11.48 -9.41 -14.31
C LEU A 92 11.81 -9.23 -15.79
N THR A 93 10.86 -8.72 -16.59
CA THR A 93 11.09 -8.47 -18.01
C THR A 93 12.25 -7.47 -18.21
N GLN A 94 12.28 -6.39 -17.44
CA GLN A 94 13.32 -5.37 -17.57
C GLN A 94 14.73 -5.88 -17.20
N LEU A 95 14.83 -6.77 -16.20
CA LEU A 95 16.11 -7.32 -15.76
C LEU A 95 16.59 -8.53 -16.56
N THR A 96 15.68 -9.33 -17.11
CA THR A 96 16.02 -10.58 -17.82
C THR A 96 15.95 -10.47 -19.35
N GLY A 97 15.19 -9.50 -19.87
CA GLY A 97 14.87 -9.39 -21.29
C GLY A 97 13.81 -10.38 -21.79
N ASP A 98 13.23 -11.21 -20.92
CA ASP A 98 12.17 -12.15 -21.26
C ASP A 98 10.80 -11.44 -21.26
N PRO A 99 10.18 -11.19 -22.44
CA PRO A 99 8.99 -10.33 -22.55
C PRO A 99 7.72 -10.96 -21.97
N ARG A 100 7.69 -12.29 -21.79
CA ARG A 100 6.46 -13.02 -21.46
C ARG A 100 5.80 -12.56 -20.16
N TYR A 101 6.59 -12.10 -19.19
CA TYR A 101 6.05 -11.62 -17.90
C TYR A 101 5.32 -10.30 -18.05
N ALA A 102 5.92 -9.30 -18.71
CA ALA A 102 5.26 -8.03 -18.97
C ALA A 102 4.04 -8.23 -19.89
N GLU A 103 4.13 -9.08 -20.91
CA GLU A 103 3.01 -9.42 -21.78
C GLU A 103 1.84 -10.03 -20.99
N ARG A 104 2.13 -10.93 -20.04
CA ARG A 104 1.08 -11.49 -19.15
C ARG A 104 0.44 -10.42 -18.29
N ALA A 105 1.22 -9.54 -17.66
CA ALA A 105 0.69 -8.43 -16.88
C ALA A 105 -0.18 -7.48 -17.72
N GLN A 106 0.25 -7.16 -18.95
CA GLN A 106 -0.52 -6.34 -19.89
C GLN A 106 -1.83 -7.02 -20.32
N THR A 107 -1.81 -8.34 -20.50
CA THR A 107 -2.99 -9.13 -20.86
C THR A 107 -4.03 -9.12 -19.74
N LEU A 108 -3.61 -9.28 -18.48
CA LEU A 108 -4.48 -9.14 -17.31
C LEU A 108 -5.15 -7.76 -17.23
N VAL A 109 -4.37 -6.68 -17.39
CA VAL A 109 -4.89 -5.31 -17.40
C VAL A 109 -5.94 -5.12 -18.50
N ARG A 110 -5.63 -5.55 -19.73
CA ARG A 110 -6.53 -5.43 -20.87
C ARG A 110 -7.84 -6.17 -20.61
N TYR A 111 -7.75 -7.41 -20.10
CA TYR A 111 -8.93 -8.20 -19.77
C TYR A 111 -9.82 -7.53 -18.71
N TYR A 112 -9.23 -6.90 -17.70
CA TYR A 112 -10.00 -6.12 -16.72
C TYR A 112 -10.71 -4.91 -17.33
N PHE A 113 -10.08 -4.19 -18.24
CA PHE A 113 -10.74 -3.08 -18.92
C PHE A 113 -11.86 -3.56 -19.85
N ASP A 114 -11.64 -4.65 -20.58
CA ASP A 114 -12.61 -5.17 -21.55
C ASP A 114 -13.85 -5.78 -20.87
N HIS A 115 -13.69 -6.40 -19.70
CA HIS A 115 -14.75 -7.20 -19.07
C HIS A 115 -15.23 -6.67 -17.72
N TYR A 116 -14.39 -5.96 -16.97
CA TYR A 116 -14.65 -5.62 -15.57
C TYR A 116 -14.57 -4.13 -15.25
N GLN A 117 -14.64 -3.28 -16.28
CA GLN A 117 -14.85 -1.85 -16.13
C GLN A 117 -16.32 -1.50 -16.38
N ASP A 118 -16.98 -0.95 -15.36
CA ASP A 118 -18.37 -0.54 -15.47
C ASP A 118 -18.54 0.67 -16.40
N LYS A 119 -19.81 1.00 -16.70
CA LYS A 119 -20.14 2.12 -17.60
C LYS A 119 -19.65 3.47 -17.07
N SER A 120 -19.56 3.66 -15.74
CA SER A 120 -19.00 4.89 -15.17
C SER A 120 -17.49 4.99 -15.40
N GLY A 121 -16.80 3.84 -15.42
CA GLY A 121 -15.34 3.72 -15.53
C GLY A 121 -14.69 3.01 -14.35
N LEU A 122 -15.43 2.71 -13.27
CA LEU A 122 -14.92 1.99 -12.10
C LEU A 122 -14.69 0.51 -12.43
N LEU A 123 -13.64 -0.07 -11.86
CA LEU A 123 -13.35 -1.50 -11.98
C LEU A 123 -14.08 -2.30 -10.88
N PHE A 124 -14.48 -3.53 -11.19
CA PHE A 124 -14.98 -4.51 -10.22
C PHE A 124 -13.83 -5.14 -9.44
N TRP A 125 -13.27 -4.37 -8.51
CA TRP A 125 -12.12 -4.72 -7.68
C TRP A 125 -12.19 -3.97 -6.33
N GLY A 126 -11.16 -4.11 -5.51
CA GLY A 126 -11.00 -3.33 -4.28
C GLY A 126 -11.64 -4.01 -3.07
N GLY A 127 -11.89 -3.22 -2.02
CA GLY A 127 -12.29 -3.74 -0.71
C GLY A 127 -13.57 -4.57 -0.70
N HIS A 128 -14.50 -4.33 -1.64
CA HIS A 128 -15.82 -4.97 -1.59
C HIS A 128 -16.27 -5.57 -2.91
N ARG A 129 -15.39 -5.69 -3.91
CA ARG A 129 -15.68 -6.31 -5.20
C ARG A 129 -14.48 -7.09 -5.70
N PHE A 130 -14.72 -8.22 -6.32
CA PHE A 130 -13.69 -9.05 -6.97
C PHE A 130 -14.34 -9.85 -8.11
N VAL A 131 -13.56 -10.64 -8.84
CA VAL A 131 -14.08 -11.56 -9.87
C VAL A 131 -13.96 -12.99 -9.33
N ASP A 132 -15.04 -13.76 -9.39
CA ASP A 132 -14.95 -15.21 -9.16
C ASP A 132 -14.24 -15.86 -10.34
N LEU A 133 -13.04 -16.40 -10.12
CA LEU A 133 -12.25 -17.02 -11.18
C LEU A 133 -12.94 -18.24 -11.81
N LYS A 134 -13.87 -18.89 -11.10
CA LYS A 134 -14.61 -20.05 -11.61
C LYS A 134 -15.68 -19.70 -12.64
N THR A 135 -16.33 -18.56 -12.46
CA THR A 135 -17.52 -18.17 -13.25
C THR A 135 -17.29 -16.92 -14.08
N LEU A 136 -16.17 -16.24 -13.85
CA LEU A 136 -15.79 -14.96 -14.43
C LEU A 136 -16.81 -13.85 -14.15
N GLN A 137 -17.67 -14.02 -13.13
CA GLN A 137 -18.65 -13.03 -12.71
C GLN A 137 -18.07 -12.09 -11.65
N PRO A 138 -18.43 -10.79 -11.68
CA PRO A 138 -18.06 -9.86 -10.62
C PRO A 138 -18.91 -10.13 -9.37
N GLU A 139 -18.23 -10.31 -8.24
CA GLU A 139 -18.81 -10.65 -6.94
C GLU A 139 -18.79 -9.46 -5.97
N GLY A 140 -19.53 -9.59 -4.87
CA GLY A 140 -19.58 -8.60 -3.79
C GLY A 140 -19.82 -9.24 -2.42
N PRO A 141 -18.76 -9.46 -1.61
CA PRO A 141 -18.86 -10.22 -0.36
C PRO A 141 -19.53 -9.44 0.77
N SER A 142 -19.63 -8.11 0.67
CA SER A 142 -20.37 -7.26 1.60
C SER A 142 -21.71 -6.87 0.98
N GLU A 143 -22.78 -7.61 1.29
CA GLU A 143 -24.12 -7.38 0.70
C GLU A 143 -24.63 -5.94 0.86
N LYS A 144 -24.23 -5.27 1.95
CA LYS A 144 -24.60 -3.87 2.24
C LYS A 144 -23.67 -2.85 1.58
N GLU A 145 -22.59 -3.30 0.94
CA GLU A 145 -21.52 -2.46 0.41
C GLU A 145 -21.07 -2.98 -0.97
N LEU A 146 -22.00 -3.08 -1.93
CA LEU A 146 -21.69 -3.34 -3.34
C LEU A 146 -21.10 -2.11 -4.04
N VAL A 147 -19.96 -1.63 -3.53
CA VAL A 147 -19.35 -0.34 -3.86
C VAL A 147 -17.87 -0.49 -4.15
N HIS A 148 -17.31 0.50 -4.83
CA HIS A 148 -15.87 0.59 -5.06
C HIS A 148 -15.18 1.15 -3.81
N GLU A 149 -14.07 0.52 -3.41
CA GLU A 149 -13.23 0.96 -2.29
C GLU A 149 -11.76 0.63 -2.56
N LEU A 150 -10.88 1.64 -2.45
CA LEU A 150 -9.43 1.46 -2.39
C LEU A 150 -8.92 2.11 -1.10
N LYS A 151 -8.02 1.42 -0.39
CA LYS A 151 -7.40 1.90 0.84
C LYS A 151 -5.92 1.51 0.84
N ASN A 152 -5.05 2.48 0.58
CA ASN A 152 -3.61 2.25 0.38
C ASN A 152 -3.33 1.18 -0.68
N ALA A 153 -4.11 1.16 -1.76
CA ALA A 153 -3.96 0.13 -2.81
C ALA A 153 -2.82 0.45 -3.77
N TYR A 154 -2.69 1.72 -4.15
CA TYR A 154 -1.71 2.23 -5.11
C TYR A 154 -1.55 1.37 -6.37
N PRO A 155 -2.60 1.26 -7.22
CA PRO A 155 -2.54 0.48 -8.45
C PRO A 155 -1.37 0.87 -9.36
N PHE A 156 -0.88 -0.07 -10.17
CA PHE A 156 0.25 0.16 -11.06
C PHE A 156 -0.17 0.96 -12.31
N TYR A 157 -0.61 2.20 -12.10
CA TYR A 157 -1.20 3.04 -13.15
C TYR A 157 -0.29 3.23 -14.35
N SER A 158 1.03 3.25 -14.19
CA SER A 158 1.95 3.34 -15.33
C SER A 158 1.80 2.18 -16.30
N LEU A 159 1.61 0.95 -15.80
CA LEU A 159 1.30 -0.21 -16.63
C LEU A 159 -0.09 -0.06 -17.25
N MET A 160 -1.08 0.38 -16.47
CA MET A 160 -2.45 0.56 -16.96
C MET A 160 -2.51 1.57 -18.12
N PHE A 161 -1.85 2.74 -17.98
CA PHE A 161 -1.72 3.75 -19.03
C PHE A 161 -0.98 3.23 -20.27
N GLN A 162 0.03 2.38 -20.09
CA GLN A 162 0.74 1.74 -21.21
C GLN A 162 -0.16 0.80 -22.01
N VAL A 163 -1.06 0.07 -21.33
CA VAL A 163 -1.96 -0.92 -21.94
C VAL A 163 -3.14 -0.26 -22.62
N ASP A 164 -3.86 0.59 -21.89
CA ASP A 164 -5.03 1.32 -22.38
C ASP A 164 -5.16 2.65 -21.63
N LYS A 165 -4.63 3.70 -22.26
CA LYS A 165 -4.69 5.06 -21.74
C LYS A 165 -6.14 5.56 -21.60
N PRO A 166 -7.03 5.50 -22.62
CA PRO A 166 -8.43 5.89 -22.48
C PRO A 166 -9.18 5.21 -21.32
N ALA A 167 -9.03 3.89 -21.16
CA ALA A 167 -9.68 3.15 -20.08
C ALA A 167 -9.14 3.55 -18.70
N THR A 168 -7.83 3.79 -18.59
CA THR A 168 -7.20 4.27 -17.35
C THR A 168 -7.68 5.68 -16.98
N VAL A 169 -7.76 6.60 -17.95
CA VAL A 169 -8.31 7.95 -17.74
C VAL A 169 -9.75 7.87 -17.24
N ARG A 170 -10.59 7.06 -17.91
CA ARG A 170 -11.97 6.82 -17.48
C ARG A 170 -12.06 6.31 -16.06
N PHE A 171 -11.20 5.35 -15.68
CA PHE A 171 -11.16 4.85 -14.31
C PHE A 171 -10.85 5.95 -13.30
N ILE A 172 -9.79 6.74 -13.52
CA ILE A 172 -9.37 7.75 -12.54
C ILE A 172 -10.41 8.87 -12.41
N HIS A 173 -11.02 9.29 -13.52
CA HIS A 173 -12.14 10.24 -13.50
C HIS A 173 -13.33 9.65 -12.73
N ALA A 174 -13.73 8.40 -13.01
CA ALA A 174 -14.84 7.75 -12.33
C ALA A 174 -14.59 7.58 -10.83
N PHE A 175 -13.35 7.25 -10.45
CA PHE A 175 -12.92 7.11 -9.07
C PHE A 175 -13.12 8.40 -8.28
N TRP A 176 -12.63 9.53 -8.80
CA TRP A 176 -12.86 10.83 -8.17
C TRP A 176 -14.34 11.24 -8.18
N ASN A 177 -15.04 11.03 -9.29
CA ASN A 177 -16.46 11.35 -9.42
C ASN A 177 -17.33 10.62 -8.38
N ALA A 178 -17.01 9.36 -8.08
CA ALA A 178 -17.79 8.56 -7.16
C ALA A 178 -17.43 8.76 -5.69
N HIS A 179 -16.17 9.11 -5.39
CA HIS A 179 -15.67 9.24 -4.02
C HIS A 179 -15.65 10.66 -3.47
N VAL A 180 -15.80 11.69 -4.31
CA VAL A 180 -16.00 13.07 -3.86
C VAL A 180 -17.50 13.36 -3.81
N TYR A 181 -18.06 13.39 -2.60
CA TYR A 181 -19.49 13.63 -2.36
C TYR A 181 -19.87 15.10 -2.53
N ASP A 182 -18.99 16.01 -2.11
CA ASP A 182 -19.15 17.45 -2.34
C ASP A 182 -17.81 18.07 -2.74
N TRP A 183 -17.73 18.50 -4.00
CA TRP A 183 -16.53 19.12 -4.56
C TRP A 183 -16.26 20.52 -3.98
N LYS A 184 -17.31 21.24 -3.55
CA LYS A 184 -17.16 22.60 -3.01
C LYS A 184 -16.35 22.59 -1.72
N THR A 185 -16.57 21.58 -0.88
CA THR A 185 -15.93 21.46 0.43
C THR A 185 -14.85 20.37 0.45
N LEU A 186 -14.75 19.57 -0.62
CA LEU A 186 -13.93 18.37 -0.71
C LEU A 186 -14.35 17.28 0.30
N GLU A 187 -15.66 17.11 0.51
CA GLU A 187 -16.17 15.96 1.25
C GLU A 187 -15.86 14.68 0.47
N THR A 188 -14.98 13.84 1.01
CA THR A 188 -14.61 12.55 0.42
C THR A 188 -15.18 11.38 1.20
N SER A 189 -15.24 10.23 0.54
CA SER A 189 -15.64 8.95 1.12
C SER A 189 -14.72 7.83 0.69
N ARG A 190 -14.50 6.87 1.59
CA ARG A 190 -13.87 5.58 1.25
C ARG A 190 -14.68 4.77 0.21
N HIS A 191 -15.94 5.13 -0.03
CA HIS A 191 -16.89 4.39 -0.87
C HIS A 191 -17.41 5.22 -2.03
N GLY A 192 -17.33 4.64 -3.21
CA GLY A 192 -17.93 5.14 -4.45
C GLY A 192 -18.95 4.17 -5.02
N GLU A 193 -20.12 4.67 -5.39
CA GLU A 193 -21.13 3.85 -6.07
C GLU A 193 -20.75 3.62 -7.53
N TYR A 194 -21.03 2.42 -8.04
CA TYR A 194 -20.96 2.11 -9.46
C TYR A 194 -22.07 2.81 -10.25
N GLY A 195 -21.90 2.94 -11.56
CA GLY A 195 -22.93 3.45 -12.47
C GLY A 195 -23.23 4.95 -12.36
N LYS A 196 -22.46 5.72 -11.58
CA LYS A 196 -22.67 7.16 -11.44
C LYS A 196 -22.38 7.88 -12.75
N ALA A 197 -23.29 8.76 -13.16
CA ALA A 197 -23.05 9.68 -14.26
C ALA A 197 -21.89 10.63 -13.93
N MET A 198 -21.11 10.99 -14.95
CA MET A 198 -19.96 11.88 -14.77
C MET A 198 -20.43 13.32 -14.47
N GLY A 199 -19.93 13.90 -13.39
CA GLY A 199 -20.18 15.29 -13.01
C GLY A 199 -19.22 16.27 -13.68
N LYS A 200 -19.09 17.46 -13.07
CA LYS A 200 -18.16 18.51 -13.55
C LYS A 200 -16.68 18.19 -13.30
N LEU A 201 -16.37 17.19 -12.47
CA LEU A 201 -15.02 16.82 -12.06
C LEU A 201 -14.19 18.05 -11.65
N TRP A 202 -13.05 18.25 -12.31
CA TRP A 202 -12.07 19.27 -12.00
C TRP A 202 -12.60 20.70 -12.17
N ARG A 203 -13.71 20.88 -12.91
CA ARG A 203 -14.36 22.17 -13.15
C ARG A 203 -15.35 22.59 -12.05
N ASN A 204 -15.48 21.81 -10.98
CA ASN A 204 -16.23 22.25 -9.82
C ASN A 204 -15.53 23.43 -9.13
N ASP A 205 -16.31 24.28 -8.49
CA ASP A 205 -15.77 25.30 -7.59
C ASP A 205 -15.28 24.66 -6.29
N PHE A 206 -14.35 25.33 -5.61
CA PHE A 206 -13.85 24.92 -4.31
C PHE A 206 -13.85 26.10 -3.33
N THR A 207 -14.23 25.83 -2.08
CA THR A 207 -14.20 26.77 -0.97
C THR A 207 -13.61 26.07 0.25
N GLN A 208 -12.40 26.47 0.63
CA GLN A 208 -11.72 25.93 1.80
C GLN A 208 -12.59 26.08 3.05
N GLN A 209 -12.75 24.98 3.80
CA GLN A 209 -13.45 24.95 5.08
C GLN A 209 -12.46 24.98 6.25
N PRO A 210 -12.90 25.38 7.45
CA PRO A 210 -12.11 25.21 8.68
C PRO A 210 -11.78 23.73 8.94
N PRO A 211 -10.65 23.44 9.62
CA PRO A 211 -10.31 22.07 10.04
C PRO A 211 -11.46 21.36 10.76
N PHE A 212 -11.64 20.07 10.46
CA PHE A 212 -12.64 19.20 11.09
C PHE A 212 -14.09 19.67 10.94
N PHE A 213 -14.44 20.30 9.81
CA PHE A 213 -15.85 20.53 9.48
C PHE A 213 -16.62 19.21 9.38
N ALA A 214 -17.91 19.24 9.72
CA ALA A 214 -18.72 18.03 9.87
C ALA A 214 -19.30 17.55 8.53
N THR A 215 -19.10 16.28 8.18
CA THR A 215 -19.53 15.69 6.90
C THR A 215 -20.15 14.30 7.04
N LYS A 216 -20.86 13.80 6.02
CA LYS A 216 -21.32 12.42 5.99
C LYS A 216 -20.20 11.46 5.56
N GLY A 217 -19.49 11.83 4.50
CA GLY A 217 -18.31 11.15 3.99
C GLY A 217 -17.20 11.14 5.03
N LEU A 218 -16.53 10.00 5.14
CA LEU A 218 -15.39 9.82 6.04
C LEU A 218 -14.11 10.00 5.23
N SER A 219 -13.41 11.11 5.47
CA SER A 219 -12.20 11.52 4.77
C SER A 219 -10.95 10.76 5.26
N PHE A 220 -11.06 9.44 5.42
CA PHE A 220 -9.94 8.60 5.86
C PHE A 220 -8.78 8.70 4.87
N LEU A 221 -7.58 8.93 5.39
CA LEU A 221 -6.38 9.10 4.59
C LEU A 221 -6.03 7.86 3.77
N ASN A 222 -6.41 6.65 4.20
CA ASN A 222 -6.14 5.45 3.40
C ASN A 222 -6.84 5.48 2.03
N ALA A 223 -8.08 5.97 1.95
CA ALA A 223 -8.75 6.21 0.66
C ALA A 223 -8.29 7.53 0.01
N GLY A 224 -8.01 8.55 0.83
CA GLY A 224 -7.46 9.82 0.34
C GLY A 224 -6.12 9.65 -0.38
N ASN A 225 -5.29 8.72 0.09
CA ASN A 225 -4.02 8.33 -0.51
C ASN A 225 -4.20 7.87 -1.95
N ASP A 226 -5.15 6.96 -2.20
CA ASP A 226 -5.43 6.46 -3.55
C ASP A 226 -5.96 7.56 -4.48
N LEU A 227 -6.80 8.47 -3.97
CA LEU A 227 -7.28 9.63 -4.74
C LEU A 227 -6.12 10.56 -5.14
N ILE A 228 -5.29 10.97 -4.17
CA ILE A 228 -4.12 11.85 -4.40
C ILE A 228 -3.17 11.20 -5.41
N TYR A 229 -2.89 9.91 -5.23
CA TYR A 229 -2.01 9.14 -6.11
C TYR A 229 -2.58 9.09 -7.53
N SER A 230 -3.83 8.63 -7.70
CA SER A 230 -4.44 8.46 -9.02
C SER A 230 -4.50 9.77 -9.81
N ALA A 231 -4.91 10.89 -9.19
CA ALA A 231 -4.99 12.18 -9.88
C ALA A 231 -3.61 12.74 -10.25
N SER A 232 -2.60 12.53 -9.40
CA SER A 232 -1.22 12.91 -9.73
C SER A 232 -0.69 12.12 -10.93
N LEU A 233 -0.99 10.83 -11.02
CA LEU A 233 -0.57 10.00 -12.16
C LEU A 233 -1.36 10.32 -13.42
N LEU A 234 -2.64 10.70 -13.29
CA LEU A 234 -3.42 11.22 -14.41
C LEU A 234 -2.80 12.51 -14.97
N ALA A 235 -2.37 13.43 -14.11
CA ALA A 235 -1.67 14.63 -14.55
C ALA A 235 -0.36 14.29 -15.27
N LYS A 236 0.43 13.34 -14.76
CA LYS A 236 1.70 12.88 -15.37
C LYS A 236 1.50 12.24 -16.74
N TYR A 237 0.57 11.28 -16.87
CA TYR A 237 0.43 10.45 -18.08
C TYR A 237 -0.59 10.99 -19.09
N ASN A 238 -1.56 11.80 -18.64
CA ASN A 238 -2.57 12.42 -19.51
C ASN A 238 -2.42 13.93 -19.67
N GLN A 239 -1.46 14.57 -18.99
CA GLN A 239 -1.24 16.02 -19.07
C GLN A 239 -2.49 16.83 -18.66
N GLU A 240 -3.16 16.39 -17.59
CA GLU A 240 -4.31 17.08 -16.97
C GLU A 240 -3.87 17.88 -15.72
N PRO A 241 -3.43 19.16 -15.85
CA PRO A 241 -2.96 19.95 -14.72
C PRO A 241 -4.06 20.26 -13.69
N GLU A 242 -5.32 20.24 -14.09
CA GLU A 242 -6.46 20.40 -13.18
C GLU A 242 -6.57 19.21 -12.24
N ALA A 243 -6.28 17.98 -12.71
CA ALA A 243 -6.23 16.80 -11.83
C ALA A 243 -5.14 16.96 -10.76
N LEU A 244 -3.96 17.49 -11.13
CA LEU A 244 -2.89 17.80 -10.17
C LEU A 244 -3.33 18.87 -9.17
N THR A 245 -4.07 19.89 -9.61
CA THR A 245 -4.62 20.92 -8.72
C THR A 245 -5.50 20.31 -7.63
N TRP A 246 -6.38 19.36 -7.98
CA TRP A 246 -7.22 18.66 -7.01
C TRP A 246 -6.44 17.66 -6.16
N ALA A 247 -5.42 16.98 -6.71
CA ALA A 247 -4.54 16.11 -5.94
C ALA A 247 -3.80 16.88 -4.84
N LEU A 248 -3.16 18.01 -5.17
CA LEU A 248 -2.46 18.86 -4.22
C LEU A 248 -3.42 19.49 -3.20
N ARG A 249 -4.62 19.90 -3.64
CA ARG A 249 -5.66 20.43 -2.76
C ARG A 249 -6.14 19.39 -1.74
N LEU A 250 -6.35 18.13 -2.17
CA LEU A 250 -6.72 17.03 -1.29
C LEU A 250 -5.59 16.69 -0.32
N ALA A 251 -4.35 16.62 -0.79
CA ALA A 251 -3.19 16.44 0.08
C ALA A 251 -3.10 17.55 1.14
N GLN A 252 -3.34 18.81 0.74
CA GLN A 252 -3.34 19.95 1.64
C GLN A 252 -4.42 19.85 2.73
N GLN A 253 -5.56 19.21 2.47
CA GLN A 253 -6.60 19.02 3.48
C GLN A 253 -6.12 18.21 4.68
N TYR A 254 -5.12 17.33 4.53
CA TYR A 254 -4.52 16.59 5.64
C TYR A 254 -3.39 17.35 6.36
N VAL A 255 -3.00 18.52 5.83
CA VAL A 255 -1.93 19.36 6.36
C VAL A 255 -2.50 20.55 7.14
N LEU A 256 -3.56 21.18 6.64
CA LEU A 256 -4.20 22.34 7.29
C LEU A 256 -4.69 22.05 8.72
N PRO A 257 -5.24 20.86 9.04
CA PRO A 257 -5.70 20.50 10.38
C PRO A 257 -4.58 20.01 11.31
N ARG A 258 -3.33 19.96 10.86
CA ARG A 258 -2.21 19.59 11.74
C ARG A 258 -2.18 20.50 12.96
N ASP A 259 -1.87 19.90 14.09
CA ASP A 259 -1.78 20.65 15.33
C ASP A 259 -0.72 21.76 15.20
N LYS A 260 -1.07 22.97 15.65
CA LYS A 260 -0.25 24.17 15.45
C LYS A 260 1.04 24.16 16.27
N GLN A 261 1.08 23.41 17.37
CA GLN A 261 2.23 23.37 18.29
C GLN A 261 3.16 22.20 17.97
N THR A 262 2.60 21.03 17.69
CA THR A 262 3.36 19.79 17.47
C THR A 262 3.63 19.53 15.99
N GLY A 263 2.78 20.00 15.08
CA GLY A 263 2.82 19.66 13.67
C GLY A 263 2.33 18.23 13.35
N LEU A 264 1.78 17.51 14.33
CA LEU A 264 1.28 16.15 14.17
C LEU A 264 -0.10 16.11 13.47
N GLY A 265 -0.45 14.92 12.97
CA GLY A 265 -1.73 14.66 12.30
C GLY A 265 -1.74 14.92 10.78
N VAL A 266 -2.86 14.68 10.10
CA VAL A 266 -4.10 14.07 10.61
C VAL A 266 -4.50 12.84 9.78
N TYR A 267 -5.18 11.88 10.40
CA TYR A 267 -5.69 10.69 9.70
C TYR A 267 -6.92 10.99 8.82
N GLN A 268 -7.66 12.05 9.14
CA GLN A 268 -8.78 12.58 8.35
C GLN A 268 -8.95 14.06 8.67
N PHE A 269 -9.53 14.83 7.76
CA PHE A 269 -9.66 16.29 7.90
C PHE A 269 -11.09 16.77 8.18
N THR A 270 -12.05 15.85 8.16
CA THR A 270 -13.45 16.07 8.56
C THR A 270 -13.77 15.26 9.81
N GLN A 271 -14.83 15.66 10.51
CA GLN A 271 -15.44 14.83 11.55
C GLN A 271 -16.83 14.34 11.10
N PRO A 272 -17.30 13.19 11.57
CA PRO A 272 -18.64 12.72 11.22
C PRO A 272 -19.74 13.67 11.70
N LEU A 273 -20.65 14.01 10.78
CA LEU A 273 -21.88 14.72 11.10
C LEU A 273 -22.75 13.85 12.03
N LYS A 274 -22.97 14.33 13.25
CA LYS A 274 -23.91 13.73 14.19
C LYS A 274 -25.34 13.90 13.68
N ARG A 275 -26.04 12.78 13.47
CA ARG A 275 -27.40 12.70 12.93
C ARG A 275 -28.37 11.93 13.82
N ALA A 276 -27.86 11.25 14.85
CA ALA A 276 -28.65 10.49 15.81
C ALA A 276 -27.94 10.45 17.17
N GLU A 277 -28.67 10.02 18.19
CA GLU A 277 -28.15 9.73 19.53
C GLU A 277 -28.08 8.21 19.77
N THR A 278 -27.12 7.77 20.59
CA THR A 278 -27.03 6.38 21.06
C THR A 278 -26.70 6.38 22.55
N THR A 279 -27.22 5.39 23.26
CA THR A 279 -26.85 5.06 24.64
C THR A 279 -25.96 3.82 24.72
N ASP A 280 -25.65 3.20 23.57
CA ASP A 280 -24.78 2.04 23.46
C ASP A 280 -23.40 2.48 22.96
N ASP A 281 -22.40 2.40 23.84
CA ASP A 281 -21.01 2.72 23.53
C ASP A 281 -20.38 1.75 22.53
N SER A 282 -20.90 0.51 22.44
CA SER A 282 -20.44 -0.48 21.47
C SER A 282 -20.97 -0.24 20.07
N ASP A 283 -22.06 0.53 19.92
CA ASP A 283 -22.53 0.99 18.62
C ASP A 283 -21.72 2.21 18.15
N THR A 284 -20.78 1.95 17.24
CA THR A 284 -19.83 2.94 16.73
C THR A 284 -20.19 3.49 15.36
N HIS A 285 -21.46 3.39 14.92
CA HIS A 285 -21.85 3.99 13.64
C HIS A 285 -21.58 5.51 13.64
N SER A 286 -20.99 6.00 12.54
CA SER A 286 -20.59 7.42 12.40
C SER A 286 -21.75 8.42 12.44
N LYS A 287 -22.99 7.95 12.25
CA LYS A 287 -24.20 8.77 12.43
C LYS A 287 -24.37 9.30 13.86
N TYR A 288 -23.68 8.71 14.85
CA TYR A 288 -23.68 9.17 16.24
C TYR A 288 -22.63 10.24 16.54
N GLY A 289 -21.92 10.74 15.52
CA GLY A 289 -20.87 11.75 15.66
C GLY A 289 -19.47 11.14 15.65
N ASP A 290 -18.47 11.99 15.91
CA ASP A 290 -17.06 11.58 15.97
C ASP A 290 -16.84 10.51 17.05
N ARG A 291 -16.26 9.38 16.64
CA ARG A 291 -16.09 8.23 17.52
C ARG A 291 -14.96 8.42 18.53
N ALA A 292 -13.95 9.23 18.22
CA ALA A 292 -12.95 9.60 19.21
C ALA A 292 -13.57 10.53 20.25
N GLN A 293 -14.41 11.48 19.81
CA GLN A 293 -15.03 12.43 20.72
C GLN A 293 -15.94 11.72 21.72
N ARG A 294 -16.66 10.68 21.27
CA ARG A 294 -17.48 9.85 22.14
C ARG A 294 -16.65 9.06 23.17
N GLN A 295 -15.55 8.44 22.74
CA GLN A 295 -14.80 7.52 23.60
C GLN A 295 -13.77 8.21 24.50
N PHE A 296 -13.19 9.33 24.05
CA PHE A 296 -12.08 10.06 24.69
C PHE A 296 -12.43 11.51 25.05
N GLY A 297 -13.44 12.11 24.42
CA GLY A 297 -13.82 13.50 24.67
C GLY A 297 -14.15 13.84 26.13
N PRO A 298 -14.78 12.94 26.93
CA PRO A 298 -15.01 13.22 28.35
C PRO A 298 -13.73 13.44 29.17
N GLU A 299 -12.62 12.81 28.79
CA GLU A 299 -11.33 12.93 29.49
C GLU A 299 -10.37 13.91 28.83
N PHE A 300 -10.42 14.06 27.51
CA PHE A 300 -9.42 14.80 26.72
C PHE A 300 -9.97 16.02 25.98
N GLY A 301 -11.26 16.33 26.14
CA GLY A 301 -11.87 17.53 25.60
C GLY A 301 -12.09 17.49 24.08
N PRO A 302 -12.22 18.66 23.43
CA PRO A 302 -12.66 18.77 22.03
C PRO A 302 -11.60 18.36 20.99
N ASP A 303 -10.34 18.18 21.39
CA ASP A 303 -9.26 17.76 20.48
C ASP A 303 -9.30 16.25 20.17
N ALA A 304 -10.10 15.50 20.93
CA ALA A 304 -10.27 14.06 20.78
C ALA A 304 -11.12 13.72 19.55
N LEU A 305 -10.64 14.04 18.35
CA LEU A 305 -11.29 13.78 17.07
C LEU A 305 -10.60 12.64 16.33
N GLU A 306 -11.33 11.94 15.47
CA GLU A 306 -10.80 10.76 14.75
C GLU A 306 -9.50 11.04 14.01
N GLY A 307 -9.39 12.21 13.39
CA GLY A 307 -8.18 12.63 12.67
C GLY A 307 -6.97 12.89 13.55
N ASN A 308 -7.19 13.17 14.84
CA ASN A 308 -6.13 13.42 15.81
C ASN A 308 -5.65 12.15 16.52
N MET A 309 -6.27 10.98 16.29
CA MET A 309 -5.92 9.73 16.97
C MET A 309 -4.72 9.02 16.32
N LEU A 310 -3.52 9.33 16.78
CA LEU A 310 -2.25 8.76 16.31
C LEU A 310 -1.96 7.43 17.01
N LEU A 311 -2.72 6.40 16.62
CA LEU A 311 -2.55 5.04 17.12
C LEU A 311 -1.99 4.11 16.04
N LYS A 312 -1.51 2.93 16.46
CA LYS A 312 -1.05 1.85 15.57
C LYS A 312 -2.01 1.62 14.40
N GLY A 313 -1.45 1.41 13.21
CA GLY A 313 -2.19 1.30 11.94
C GLY A 313 -2.47 2.67 11.30
N ARG A 314 -3.02 3.63 12.06
CA ARG A 314 -3.34 4.98 11.54
C ARG A 314 -2.05 5.74 11.25
N THR A 315 -1.07 5.61 12.15
CA THR A 315 0.27 6.17 11.95
C THR A 315 1.04 5.47 10.84
N SER A 316 0.76 4.20 10.54
CA SER A 316 1.35 3.55 9.35
C SER A 316 0.81 4.25 8.10
N THR A 317 -0.52 4.31 7.94
CA THR A 317 -1.14 5.01 6.81
C THR A 317 -0.62 6.45 6.62
N LEU A 318 -0.43 7.21 7.70
CA LEU A 318 0.02 8.60 7.65
C LEU A 318 1.54 8.76 7.46
N TYR A 319 2.36 7.97 8.16
CA TYR A 319 3.82 8.17 8.24
C TYR A 319 4.63 7.05 7.57
N SER A 320 3.96 6.10 6.90
CA SER A 320 4.55 5.13 5.98
C SER A 320 3.87 5.22 4.62
N GLU A 321 2.65 4.70 4.43
CA GLU A 321 2.01 4.63 3.11
C GLU A 321 1.84 5.99 2.44
N ASN A 322 1.27 6.99 3.13
CA ASN A 322 1.11 8.34 2.60
C ASN A 322 2.48 8.99 2.34
N ALA A 323 3.42 8.84 3.27
CA ALA A 323 4.75 9.44 3.16
C ALA A 323 5.53 8.89 1.97
N LEU A 324 5.53 7.57 1.77
CA LEU A 324 6.21 6.93 0.64
C LEU A 324 5.61 7.36 -0.69
N MET A 325 4.28 7.42 -0.77
CA MET A 325 3.57 7.88 -1.95
C MET A 325 3.87 9.35 -2.25
N GLN A 326 3.77 10.25 -1.27
CA GLN A 326 4.01 11.70 -1.49
C GLN A 326 5.47 12.02 -1.80
N LEU A 327 6.44 11.32 -1.20
CA LEU A 327 7.86 11.49 -1.53
C LEU A 327 8.16 11.00 -2.95
N GLN A 328 7.56 9.89 -3.38
CA GLN A 328 7.71 9.43 -4.77
C GLN A 328 7.04 10.40 -5.75
N LEU A 329 5.82 10.87 -5.47
CA LEU A 329 5.17 11.89 -6.29
C LEU A 329 5.98 13.18 -6.35
N ALA A 330 6.60 13.60 -5.25
CA ALA A 330 7.43 14.79 -5.24
C ALA A 330 8.63 14.66 -6.18
N ALA A 331 9.27 13.48 -6.21
CA ALA A 331 10.33 13.19 -7.17
C ALA A 331 9.81 13.21 -8.62
N ASP A 332 8.67 12.55 -8.86
CA ASP A 332 8.06 12.43 -10.19
C ASP A 332 7.59 13.78 -10.78
N LEU A 333 7.11 14.69 -9.93
CA LEU A 333 6.55 15.99 -10.31
C LEU A 333 7.59 17.12 -10.32
N GLY A 334 8.81 16.87 -9.86
CA GLY A 334 9.87 17.88 -9.73
C GLY A 334 9.42 19.09 -8.89
N ALA A 335 9.63 20.30 -9.40
CA ALA A 335 9.30 21.54 -8.68
C ALA A 335 7.82 21.66 -8.26
N GLN A 336 6.90 21.06 -9.03
CA GLN A 336 5.46 21.06 -8.68
C GLN A 336 5.17 20.15 -7.47
N GLY A 337 6.07 19.22 -7.15
CA GLY A 337 6.00 18.30 -6.03
C GLY A 337 6.69 18.78 -4.75
N ASP A 338 7.43 19.90 -4.78
CA ASP A 338 8.21 20.38 -3.62
C ASP A 338 7.35 20.65 -2.38
N THR A 339 6.11 21.07 -2.58
CA THR A 339 5.16 21.26 -1.50
C THR A 339 4.77 19.93 -0.83
N LEU A 340 4.57 18.86 -1.59
CA LEU A 340 4.31 17.51 -1.04
C LEU A 340 5.52 17.01 -0.23
N LYS A 341 6.74 17.17 -0.78
CA LYS A 341 7.99 16.85 -0.08
C LYS A 341 8.05 17.57 1.27
N THR A 342 7.85 18.89 1.26
CA THR A 342 7.92 19.74 2.47
C THR A 342 6.90 19.29 3.53
N TRP A 343 5.64 19.10 3.13
CA TRP A 343 4.60 18.66 4.05
C TRP A 343 4.87 17.26 4.63
N THR A 344 5.37 16.35 3.80
CA THR A 344 5.67 14.97 4.22
C THR A 344 6.82 14.95 5.23
N VAL A 345 7.95 15.57 4.88
CA VAL A 345 9.16 15.61 5.72
C VAL A 345 8.85 16.29 7.06
N ASN A 346 8.10 17.39 7.07
CA ASN A 346 7.70 18.07 8.30
C ASN A 346 6.82 17.18 9.20
N GLY A 347 5.91 16.39 8.61
CA GLY A 347 5.09 15.45 9.36
C GLY A 347 5.92 14.33 10.01
N LEU A 348 6.89 13.77 9.27
CA LEU A 348 7.79 12.74 9.79
C LEU A 348 8.70 13.26 10.90
N LYS A 349 9.20 14.50 10.78
CA LYS A 349 9.98 15.17 11.84
C LYS A 349 9.15 15.38 13.10
N ALA A 350 7.91 15.84 12.97
CA ALA A 350 6.98 15.97 14.10
C ALA A 350 6.76 14.62 14.78
N PHE A 351 6.46 13.57 14.01
CA PHE A 351 6.22 12.25 14.56
C PHE A 351 7.46 11.65 15.24
N ALA A 352 8.64 11.86 14.67
CA ALA A 352 9.92 11.49 15.30
C ALA A 352 10.11 12.18 16.65
N LYS A 353 9.89 13.51 16.69
CA LYS A 353 10.10 14.33 17.88
C LYS A 353 9.19 13.93 19.04
N TYR A 354 7.91 13.71 18.78
CA TYR A 354 6.92 13.54 19.85
C TYR A 354 6.65 12.06 20.17
N ALA A 355 6.54 11.20 19.15
CA ALA A 355 6.07 9.83 19.35
C ALA A 355 7.20 8.81 19.54
N TYR A 356 8.37 9.02 18.94
CA TYR A 356 9.43 8.01 18.95
C TYR A 356 10.14 7.92 20.31
N ASP A 357 10.38 6.70 20.78
CA ASP A 357 11.23 6.39 21.93
C ASP A 357 12.41 5.53 21.48
N ALA A 358 13.57 6.17 21.37
CA ALA A 358 14.80 5.53 20.92
C ALA A 358 15.33 4.46 21.89
N ARG A 359 14.92 4.45 23.17
CA ARG A 359 15.39 3.47 24.15
C ARG A 359 14.90 2.06 23.82
N ASN A 360 13.67 1.98 23.30
CA ASN A 360 12.97 0.71 23.10
C ASN A 360 12.52 0.50 21.64
N ASN A 361 12.83 1.42 20.73
CA ASN A 361 12.36 1.42 19.35
C ASN A 361 10.82 1.31 19.25
N THR A 362 10.12 2.21 19.95
CA THR A 362 8.65 2.24 19.96
C THR A 362 8.11 3.60 19.61
N PHE A 363 6.91 3.64 19.03
CA PHE A 363 6.09 4.84 18.99
C PHE A 363 5.05 4.83 20.11
N ARG A 364 4.85 5.97 20.75
CA ARG A 364 3.79 6.22 21.72
C ARG A 364 2.43 6.32 20.99
N PRO A 365 1.35 5.72 21.49
CA PRO A 365 0.00 6.10 21.07
C PRO A 365 -0.26 7.54 21.53
N MET A 366 -0.77 8.41 20.66
CA MET A 366 -0.93 9.83 20.98
C MET A 366 -2.23 10.44 20.44
N LEU A 367 -2.61 11.59 21.02
CA LEU A 367 -3.39 12.60 20.31
C LEU A 367 -2.45 13.56 19.57
N ALA A 368 -2.90 14.11 18.44
CA ALA A 368 -2.10 15.06 17.65
C ALA A 368 -1.75 16.36 18.40
N ASN A 369 -2.48 16.72 19.46
CA ASN A 369 -2.10 17.86 20.32
C ASN A 369 -0.88 17.57 21.23
N GLY A 370 -0.29 16.37 21.16
CA GLY A 370 0.89 15.98 21.93
C GLY A 370 0.57 15.15 23.18
N THR A 371 -0.70 14.89 23.48
CA THR A 371 -1.08 14.03 24.61
C THR A 371 -0.57 12.61 24.40
N ASP A 372 0.26 12.11 25.31
CA ASP A 372 0.72 10.72 25.35
C ASP A 372 -0.38 9.83 25.97
N LEU A 373 -0.76 8.77 25.26
CA LEU A 373 -1.76 7.78 25.69
C LEU A 373 -1.11 6.47 26.15
N SER A 374 0.21 6.43 26.32
CA SER A 374 0.94 5.25 26.79
C SER A 374 0.45 4.81 28.16
N GLY A 375 -0.08 3.59 28.26
CA GLY A 375 -0.66 3.04 29.49
C GLY A 375 -2.09 3.49 29.78
N TYR A 376 -2.71 4.31 28.91
CA TYR A 376 -4.09 4.73 29.09
C TYR A 376 -5.04 3.54 28.93
N THR A 377 -5.89 3.31 29.93
CA THR A 377 -6.91 2.24 29.91
C THR A 377 -8.26 2.84 29.55
N LEU A 378 -8.88 2.31 28.49
CA LEU A 378 -10.15 2.82 27.98
C LEU A 378 -11.25 2.68 29.05
N PRO A 379 -11.87 3.78 29.52
CA PRO A 379 -12.87 3.74 30.59
C PRO A 379 -14.23 3.24 30.12
N ARG A 380 -14.45 3.18 28.79
CA ARG A 380 -15.69 2.78 28.12
C ARG A 380 -15.43 2.09 26.80
N ASP A 381 -16.43 1.36 26.32
CA ASP A 381 -16.44 0.77 24.98
C ASP A 381 -16.41 1.86 23.91
N GLY A 382 -16.05 1.50 22.69
CA GLY A 382 -16.06 2.41 21.57
C GLY A 382 -15.19 1.93 20.42
N TYR A 383 -15.03 2.80 19.43
CA TYR A 383 -14.40 2.48 18.16
C TYR A 383 -12.93 2.07 18.28
N TYR A 384 -12.24 2.52 19.32
CA TYR A 384 -10.82 2.27 19.53
C TYR A 384 -10.54 1.06 20.43
N GLY A 385 -11.59 0.39 20.92
CA GLY A 385 -11.48 -0.81 21.73
C GLY A 385 -12.56 -0.90 22.81
N LYS A 386 -12.65 -2.08 23.43
CA LYS A 386 -13.53 -2.31 24.57
C LYS A 386 -12.97 -1.65 25.84
N LYS A 387 -13.84 -1.34 26.79
CA LYS A 387 -13.50 -0.93 28.15
C LYS A 387 -12.46 -1.87 28.75
N GLY A 388 -11.46 -1.30 29.42
CA GLY A 388 -10.35 -2.05 30.00
C GLY A 388 -9.21 -2.35 29.02
N THR A 389 -9.36 -2.07 27.72
CA THR A 389 -8.24 -2.14 26.78
C THR A 389 -7.19 -1.09 27.16
N MET A 390 -5.93 -1.49 27.26
CA MET A 390 -4.83 -0.57 27.54
C MET A 390 -4.07 -0.23 26.26
N LEU A 391 -3.95 1.06 25.96
CA LEU A 391 -3.14 1.56 24.85
C LEU A 391 -1.66 1.48 25.23
N LYS A 392 -0.86 0.79 24.43
CA LYS A 392 0.57 0.55 24.70
C LYS A 392 1.43 1.19 23.61
N PRO A 393 2.66 1.64 23.94
CA PRO A 393 3.69 1.84 22.94
C PRO A 393 3.81 0.62 22.04
N TYR A 394 4.02 0.86 20.74
CA TYR A 394 4.12 -0.21 19.75
C TYR A 394 5.47 -0.13 19.03
N PRO A 395 6.09 -1.27 18.69
CA PRO A 395 7.36 -1.29 17.98
C PRO A 395 7.30 -0.51 16.67
N ALA A 396 8.33 0.28 16.39
CA ALA A 396 8.55 0.88 15.08
C ALA A 396 9.11 -0.19 14.14
N GLY A 397 8.28 -0.65 13.19
CA GLY A 397 8.65 -1.66 12.21
C GLY A 397 9.45 -1.13 11.02
N SER A 398 9.84 -2.02 10.12
CA SER A 398 10.67 -1.69 8.96
C SER A 398 9.93 -0.83 7.91
N GLU A 399 8.60 -0.80 7.93
CA GLU A 399 7.79 0.11 7.12
C GLU A 399 8.06 1.58 7.45
N PHE A 400 8.43 1.87 8.71
CA PHE A 400 8.89 3.19 9.13
C PHE A 400 10.38 3.38 8.83
N LEU A 401 11.21 2.34 8.95
CA LEU A 401 12.61 2.42 8.50
C LEU A 401 12.68 2.92 7.06
N LEU A 402 11.83 2.36 6.18
CA LEU A 402 11.72 2.77 4.79
C LEU A 402 11.30 4.24 4.63
N SER A 403 10.24 4.68 5.31
CA SER A 403 9.77 6.08 5.17
C SER A 403 10.77 7.09 5.72
N TYR A 404 11.42 6.80 6.84
CA TYR A 404 12.48 7.65 7.40
C TYR A 404 13.76 7.65 6.56
N ALA A 405 14.17 6.50 6.01
CA ALA A 405 15.30 6.42 5.08
C ALA A 405 15.04 7.24 3.81
N ARG A 406 13.85 7.11 3.21
CA ARG A 406 13.47 7.86 2.01
C ARG A 406 13.38 9.36 2.28
N ALA A 407 12.80 9.75 3.42
CA ALA A 407 12.72 11.15 3.82
C ALA A 407 14.12 11.76 4.03
N TYR A 408 15.04 11.01 4.65
CA TYR A 408 16.43 11.44 4.79
C TYR A 408 17.15 11.57 3.43
N ALA A 409 16.89 10.64 2.50
CA ALA A 409 17.49 10.67 1.16
C ALA A 409 17.11 11.94 0.37
N VAL A 410 15.90 12.46 0.56
CA VAL A 410 15.46 13.70 -0.10
C VAL A 410 15.80 14.96 0.68
N GLU A 411 15.88 14.87 2.01
CA GLU A 411 16.21 16.00 2.89
C GLU A 411 16.97 15.51 4.13
N PRO A 412 18.32 15.51 4.09
CA PRO A 412 19.14 15.04 5.19
C PRO A 412 18.83 15.79 6.50
N ASN A 413 18.43 15.05 7.52
CA ASN A 413 18.09 15.60 8.82
C ASN A 413 18.46 14.61 9.95
N PRO A 414 19.14 15.07 11.03
CA PRO A 414 19.55 14.19 12.12
C PRO A 414 18.41 13.48 12.85
N ASP A 415 17.24 14.11 12.98
CA ASP A 415 16.09 13.51 13.68
C ASP A 415 15.50 12.36 12.87
N LEU A 416 15.40 12.52 11.54
CA LEU A 416 14.99 11.44 10.64
C LEU A 416 15.98 10.27 10.69
N TRP A 417 17.28 10.59 10.66
CA TRP A 417 18.34 9.59 10.75
C TRP A 417 18.33 8.85 12.08
N ALA A 418 18.05 9.53 13.20
CA ALA A 418 17.99 8.92 14.52
C ALA A 418 16.89 7.85 14.62
N VAL A 419 15.73 8.09 13.99
CA VAL A 419 14.65 7.09 13.91
C VAL A 419 15.10 5.91 13.04
N ALA A 420 15.61 6.17 11.82
CA ALA A 420 16.09 5.12 10.93
C ALA A 420 17.16 4.24 11.61
N ARG A 421 18.12 4.87 12.31
CA ARG A 421 19.17 4.17 13.05
C ARG A 421 18.62 3.29 14.16
N GLY A 422 17.70 3.82 14.98
CA GLY A 422 17.13 3.03 16.08
C GLY A 422 16.29 1.85 15.59
N ILE A 423 15.55 2.01 14.49
CA ILE A 423 14.82 0.90 13.87
C ILE A 423 15.80 -0.14 13.31
N ALA A 424 16.85 0.28 12.57
CA ALA A 424 17.84 -0.64 12.02
C ALA A 424 18.53 -1.48 13.11
N LEU A 425 18.90 -0.86 14.23
CA LEU A 425 19.45 -1.54 15.40
C LEU A 425 18.46 -2.57 15.97
N ALA A 426 17.22 -2.15 16.23
CA ALA A 426 16.19 -3.03 16.79
C ALA A 426 15.78 -4.17 15.85
N ARG A 427 15.94 -3.98 14.54
CA ARG A 427 15.71 -5.00 13.50
C ARG A 427 16.92 -5.89 13.24
N GLY A 428 18.02 -5.70 13.98
CA GLY A 428 19.23 -6.52 13.88
C GLY A 428 19.97 -6.33 12.56
N LEU A 429 19.88 -5.16 11.93
CA LEU A 429 20.62 -4.84 10.70
C LEU A 429 22.04 -4.29 11.00
N GLY A 430 22.37 -4.13 12.28
CA GLY A 430 23.56 -3.44 12.77
C GLY A 430 23.33 -1.95 12.95
N ASP A 431 24.42 -1.22 13.19
CA ASP A 431 24.39 0.22 13.43
C ASP A 431 24.68 0.97 12.11
N ILE A 432 23.69 1.68 11.56
CA ILE A 432 23.90 2.50 10.36
C ILE A 432 24.82 3.72 10.61
N GLY A 433 25.23 3.94 11.86
CA GLY A 433 26.14 5.01 12.28
C GLY A 433 25.40 6.28 12.70
N VAL A 434 26.12 7.25 13.26
CA VAL A 434 25.65 8.64 13.35
C VAL A 434 25.71 9.28 11.96
N VAL A 435 25.05 10.43 11.76
CA VAL A 435 25.15 11.20 10.50
C VAL A 435 26.62 11.45 10.18
N SER A 436 27.04 11.09 8.95
CA SER A 436 28.43 11.16 8.47
C SER A 436 29.45 10.29 9.24
N GLY A 437 29.00 9.42 10.13
CA GLY A 437 29.82 8.42 10.81
C GLY A 437 29.97 7.14 10.01
N LYS A 438 30.93 6.28 10.40
CA LYS A 438 31.08 4.95 9.80
C LYS A 438 29.98 4.02 10.27
N ALA A 439 29.27 3.40 9.32
CA ALA A 439 28.34 2.32 9.61
C ALA A 439 29.07 1.06 10.12
N LYS A 440 28.40 0.31 10.98
CA LYS A 440 28.78 -1.02 11.49
C LYS A 440 27.60 -1.95 11.31
N LEU A 441 27.32 -2.27 10.05
CA LEU A 441 26.18 -3.12 9.69
C LEU A 441 26.47 -4.60 9.99
N ASP A 442 25.40 -5.37 10.22
CA ASP A 442 25.50 -6.78 10.58
C ASP A 442 25.32 -7.70 9.37
N LEU A 443 26.42 -8.16 8.80
CA LEU A 443 26.44 -9.15 7.71
C LEU A 443 26.02 -10.56 8.15
N ASN A 444 25.84 -10.80 9.45
CA ASN A 444 25.33 -12.06 10.00
C ASN A 444 23.87 -11.94 10.48
N THR A 445 23.18 -10.85 10.08
CA THR A 445 21.78 -10.64 10.45
C THR A 445 20.91 -11.84 10.10
N ARG A 446 19.92 -12.10 10.96
CA ARG A 446 18.83 -13.06 10.71
C ARG A 446 17.55 -12.38 10.19
N ASN A 447 17.63 -11.08 9.92
CA ASN A 447 16.51 -10.33 9.38
C ASN A 447 16.11 -10.91 8.01
N ARG A 448 14.80 -11.05 7.79
CA ARG A 448 14.17 -11.59 6.59
C ARG A 448 12.95 -10.77 6.19
N ASP A 449 13.00 -9.47 6.47
CA ASP A 449 11.91 -8.54 6.24
C ASP A 449 12.12 -7.79 4.91
N PRO A 450 11.25 -7.93 3.91
CA PRO A 450 11.41 -7.27 2.60
C PRO A 450 11.44 -5.75 2.70
N TYR A 451 10.76 -5.15 3.69
CA TYR A 451 10.83 -3.70 3.93
C TYR A 451 12.25 -3.23 4.27
N ALA A 452 13.04 -4.07 4.93
CA ALA A 452 14.42 -3.74 5.26
C ALA A 452 15.30 -3.63 4.00
N ILE A 453 15.09 -4.49 3.00
CA ILE A 453 15.82 -4.42 1.72
C ILE A 453 15.52 -3.09 1.03
N PHE A 454 14.24 -2.70 0.89
CA PHE A 454 13.89 -1.41 0.29
C PHE A 454 14.52 -0.23 1.03
N ALA A 455 14.52 -0.26 2.36
CA ALA A 455 15.12 0.81 3.14
C ALA A 455 16.64 0.88 3.00
N LEU A 456 17.32 -0.28 2.96
CA LEU A 456 18.76 -0.37 2.74
C LEU A 456 19.15 0.13 1.34
N ILE A 457 18.32 -0.10 0.31
CA ILE A 457 18.50 0.48 -1.02
C ILE A 457 18.39 2.02 -0.95
N ASP A 458 17.40 2.56 -0.24
CA ASP A 458 17.25 4.02 -0.09
C ASP A 458 18.42 4.65 0.71
N LEU A 459 18.92 3.96 1.75
CA LEU A 459 20.13 4.37 2.48
C LEU A 459 21.39 4.31 1.61
N TRP A 460 21.55 3.28 0.78
CA TRP A 460 22.62 3.20 -0.20
C TRP A 460 22.54 4.36 -1.21
N ARG A 461 21.36 4.66 -1.75
CA ARG A 461 21.18 5.80 -2.66
C ARG A 461 21.60 7.12 -2.02
N ALA A 462 21.23 7.34 -0.76
CA ALA A 462 21.53 8.56 -0.02
C ALA A 462 23.02 8.72 0.34
N THR A 463 23.74 7.63 0.54
CA THR A 463 25.11 7.65 1.13
C THR A 463 26.20 7.15 0.19
N GLN A 464 25.83 6.39 -0.83
CA GLN A 464 26.69 5.62 -1.72
C GLN A 464 27.55 4.55 -1.00
N ASP A 465 27.25 4.21 0.26
CA ASP A 465 27.97 3.16 1.00
C ASP A 465 27.44 1.77 0.63
N LYS A 466 28.30 0.97 -0.01
CA LYS A 466 27.94 -0.38 -0.49
C LYS A 466 27.67 -1.37 0.63
N GLN A 467 28.03 -1.08 1.89
CA GLN A 467 27.70 -1.95 3.02
C GLN A 467 26.19 -2.14 3.16
N TYR A 468 25.38 -1.13 2.84
CA TYR A 468 23.93 -1.25 2.88
C TYR A 468 23.40 -2.29 1.90
N LEU A 469 23.95 -2.34 0.67
CA LEU A 469 23.61 -3.37 -0.31
C LEU A 469 24.08 -4.76 0.14
N ALA A 470 25.26 -4.87 0.74
CA ALA A 470 25.77 -6.15 1.26
C ALA A 470 24.87 -6.74 2.36
N VAL A 471 24.31 -5.90 3.25
CA VAL A 471 23.31 -6.35 4.22
C VAL A 471 21.97 -6.66 3.54
N ALA A 472 21.57 -5.90 2.53
CA ALA A 472 20.35 -6.18 1.77
C ALA A 472 20.45 -7.55 1.06
N GLU A 473 21.61 -7.90 0.49
CA GLU A 473 21.89 -9.24 -0.03
C GLU A 473 21.73 -10.31 1.05
N LYS A 474 22.27 -10.09 2.25
CA LYS A 474 22.09 -11.03 3.36
C LYS A 474 20.62 -11.20 3.76
N VAL A 475 19.83 -10.13 3.79
CA VAL A 475 18.39 -10.19 4.08
C VAL A 475 17.66 -10.95 2.97
N ALA A 476 18.00 -10.72 1.70
CA ALA A 476 17.43 -11.45 0.56
C ALA A 476 17.75 -12.95 0.64
N ASP A 477 18.99 -13.32 0.97
CA ASP A 477 19.38 -14.71 1.16
C ASP A 477 18.57 -15.37 2.30
N ASN A 478 18.33 -14.65 3.39
CA ASN A 478 17.49 -15.15 4.49
C ASN A 478 16.03 -15.31 4.08
N ILE A 479 15.47 -14.38 3.30
CA ILE A 479 14.11 -14.49 2.73
C ILE A 479 14.02 -15.76 1.88
N ILE A 480 14.96 -15.96 0.94
CA ILE A 480 14.95 -17.13 0.07
C ILE A 480 15.10 -18.42 0.88
N ALA A 481 15.97 -18.45 1.89
CA ALA A 481 16.20 -19.63 2.70
C ALA A 481 15.02 -20.00 3.63
N HIS A 482 14.23 -19.01 4.06
CA HIS A 482 13.24 -19.21 5.13
C HIS A 482 11.78 -18.92 4.77
N ASN A 483 11.53 -18.19 3.69
CA ASN A 483 10.18 -17.82 3.26
C ASN A 483 9.79 -18.53 1.96
N LEU A 484 10.74 -19.04 1.16
CA LEU A 484 10.44 -19.76 -0.07
C LEU A 484 10.01 -21.21 0.25
N HIS A 485 8.72 -21.49 0.09
CA HIS A 485 8.10 -22.78 0.34
C HIS A 485 7.31 -23.24 -0.88
N HIS A 486 7.69 -24.41 -1.42
CA HIS A 486 7.00 -25.02 -2.57
C HIS A 486 6.81 -24.06 -3.77
N GLY A 487 7.80 -23.19 -4.02
CA GLY A 487 7.77 -22.22 -5.12
C GLY A 487 7.03 -20.90 -4.82
N PHE A 488 6.53 -20.70 -3.61
CA PHE A 488 5.88 -19.45 -3.17
C PHE A 488 6.59 -18.82 -1.97
N PHE A 489 6.42 -17.51 -1.79
CA PHE A 489 6.92 -16.79 -0.61
C PHE A 489 5.85 -16.69 0.49
N MET A 490 6.18 -17.11 1.71
CA MET A 490 5.31 -17.11 2.89
C MET A 490 6.12 -16.88 4.18
N ASP A 491 5.55 -16.19 5.16
CA ASP A 491 6.23 -15.90 6.44
C ASP A 491 6.52 -17.16 7.29
N SER A 492 5.73 -18.21 7.06
CA SER A 492 5.82 -19.48 7.77
C SER A 492 5.32 -20.64 6.91
N PRO A 493 5.97 -21.82 6.96
CA PRO A 493 5.50 -23.01 6.26
C PRO A 493 4.17 -23.55 6.81
N ASP A 494 3.75 -23.10 8.00
CA ASP A 494 2.49 -23.52 8.62
C ASP A 494 1.26 -22.83 8.01
N LEU A 495 1.43 -21.76 7.20
CA LEU A 495 0.31 -21.02 6.63
C LEU A 495 -0.39 -21.83 5.54
N GLN A 496 -1.71 -21.70 5.47
CA GLN A 496 -2.54 -22.47 4.55
C GLN A 496 -2.42 -21.97 3.10
N TYR A 497 -2.34 -20.66 2.90
CA TYR A 497 -2.30 -20.04 1.57
C TYR A 497 -1.13 -19.06 1.47
N ALA A 498 -0.43 -19.07 0.34
CA ALA A 498 0.45 -18.00 -0.09
C ALA A 498 -0.36 -16.94 -0.84
N SER A 499 -0.09 -15.65 -0.58
CA SER A 499 -0.60 -14.55 -1.40
C SER A 499 0.32 -14.34 -2.60
N ILE A 500 -0.24 -14.18 -3.80
CA ILE A 500 0.56 -13.89 -5.00
C ILE A 500 1.11 -12.45 -5.00
N ASP A 501 0.53 -11.57 -4.17
CA ASP A 501 0.94 -10.17 -4.00
C ASP A 501 2.02 -9.98 -2.93
N ASN A 502 2.66 -11.08 -2.51
CA ASN A 502 3.80 -11.03 -1.60
C ASN A 502 4.92 -10.14 -2.18
N ILE A 503 5.50 -9.30 -1.31
CA ILE A 503 6.53 -8.31 -1.68
C ILE A 503 7.97 -8.82 -1.55
N ASP A 504 8.22 -10.01 -1.02
CA ASP A 504 9.52 -10.69 -1.01
C ASP A 504 10.16 -10.72 -2.43
N PRO A 505 9.49 -11.22 -3.49
CA PRO A 505 10.05 -11.22 -4.84
C PRO A 505 10.28 -9.81 -5.38
N TYR A 506 9.46 -8.83 -4.97
CA TYR A 506 9.63 -7.44 -5.36
C TYR A 506 10.90 -6.84 -4.72
N ALA A 507 11.10 -7.05 -3.42
CA ALA A 507 12.30 -6.58 -2.72
C ALA A 507 13.58 -7.20 -3.32
N ILE A 508 13.56 -8.50 -3.63
CA ILE A 508 14.67 -9.19 -4.28
C ILE A 508 14.98 -8.60 -5.67
N LEU A 509 13.95 -8.35 -6.50
CA LEU A 509 14.15 -7.70 -7.81
C LEU A 509 14.68 -6.27 -7.69
N ALA A 510 14.18 -5.49 -6.73
CA ALA A 510 14.66 -4.13 -6.51
C ALA A 510 16.14 -4.10 -6.08
N LEU A 511 16.56 -5.08 -5.27
CA LEU A 511 17.97 -5.27 -4.92
C LEU A 511 18.82 -5.62 -6.14
N GLU A 512 18.38 -6.56 -6.97
CA GLU A 512 19.09 -6.95 -8.19
C GLU A 512 19.21 -5.77 -9.17
N ALA A 513 18.14 -4.99 -9.31
CA ALA A 513 18.16 -3.74 -10.06
C ALA A 513 19.19 -2.75 -9.51
N ALA A 514 19.29 -2.58 -8.18
CA ALA A 514 20.29 -1.72 -7.56
C ALA A 514 21.72 -2.23 -7.78
N LEU A 515 21.97 -3.54 -7.61
CA LEU A 515 23.29 -4.16 -7.83
C LEU A 515 23.77 -4.03 -9.28
N GLN A 516 22.84 -4.05 -10.24
CA GLN A 516 23.11 -3.84 -11.66
C GLN A 516 23.20 -2.37 -12.08
N ASN A 517 23.09 -1.42 -11.13
CA ASN A 517 22.99 0.01 -11.39
C ASN A 517 21.84 0.38 -12.35
N LYS A 518 20.73 -0.36 -12.29
CA LYS A 518 19.50 -0.13 -13.04
C LYS A 518 18.29 0.04 -12.10
N PRO A 519 18.35 0.92 -11.07
CA PRO A 519 17.29 1.05 -10.08
C PRO A 519 15.90 1.33 -10.67
N ASP A 520 15.83 1.96 -11.85
CA ASP A 520 14.58 2.33 -12.52
C ASP A 520 13.96 1.17 -13.34
N ALA A 521 14.65 0.03 -13.45
CA ALA A 521 14.13 -1.17 -14.11
C ALA A 521 12.96 -1.81 -13.33
N VAL A 522 12.85 -1.51 -12.04
CA VAL A 522 11.78 -1.99 -11.17
C VAL A 522 11.03 -0.77 -10.64
N ALA A 523 9.70 -0.85 -10.63
CA ALA A 523 8.86 0.23 -10.12
C ALA A 523 9.26 0.63 -8.67
N PRO A 524 9.05 1.88 -8.27
CA PRO A 524 9.30 2.28 -6.89
C PRO A 524 8.28 1.63 -5.94
N PHE A 525 8.77 1.03 -4.86
CA PHE A 525 7.91 0.49 -3.82
C PHE A 525 7.37 1.62 -2.93
N ILE A 526 6.04 1.74 -2.90
CA ILE A 526 5.29 2.74 -2.13
C ILE A 526 4.32 2.10 -1.12
N ASN A 527 4.52 0.82 -0.81
CA ASN A 527 3.75 0.08 0.18
C ASN A 527 2.24 0.03 -0.08
N GLY A 528 1.86 -0.25 -1.33
CA GLY A 528 0.46 -0.50 -1.70
C GLY A 528 0.11 -1.98 -1.54
N ALA A 529 -1.11 -2.28 -1.11
CA ALA A 529 -1.65 -3.63 -1.07
C ALA A 529 -3.17 -3.61 -1.22
N GLY A 530 -3.74 -4.61 -1.88
CA GLY A 530 -5.19 -4.80 -1.93
C GLY A 530 -5.71 -5.60 -0.75
N PHE A 531 -7.03 -5.64 -0.62
CA PHE A 531 -7.74 -6.50 0.32
C PHE A 531 -9.18 -6.68 -0.15
N THR A 532 -9.84 -7.66 0.45
CA THR A 532 -11.25 -8.01 0.24
C THR A 532 -11.92 -8.15 1.60
N GLU A 533 -13.04 -7.48 1.81
CA GLU A 533 -13.80 -7.46 3.06
C GLU A 533 -15.30 -7.69 2.82
N GLY A 534 -15.88 -8.57 3.63
CA GLY A 534 -17.31 -8.83 3.61
C GLY A 534 -17.76 -9.87 4.61
N ALA A 535 -18.96 -10.42 4.41
CA ALA A 535 -19.46 -11.56 5.17
C ALA A 535 -18.82 -12.85 4.64
N TYR A 536 -18.33 -13.68 5.56
CA TYR A 536 -17.78 -14.99 5.25
C TYR A 536 -18.52 -16.06 6.06
N ARG A 537 -18.95 -17.13 5.42
CA ARG A 537 -19.69 -18.21 6.08
C ARG A 537 -18.74 -19.12 6.87
N MET A 538 -19.02 -19.23 8.16
CA MET A 538 -18.31 -20.09 9.09
C MET A 538 -18.74 -21.57 8.94
N PRO A 539 -17.96 -22.53 9.45
CA PRO A 539 -18.29 -23.95 9.37
C PRO A 539 -19.63 -24.34 10.01
N ASP A 540 -20.07 -23.61 11.04
CA ASP A 540 -21.37 -23.80 11.70
C ASP A 540 -22.56 -23.21 10.91
N GLY A 541 -22.29 -22.60 9.75
CA GLY A 541 -23.27 -21.94 8.90
C GLY A 541 -23.57 -20.49 9.27
N SER A 542 -22.99 -19.94 10.33
CA SER A 542 -23.14 -18.53 10.68
C SER A 542 -22.34 -17.62 9.73
N ALA A 543 -22.77 -16.37 9.58
CA ALA A 543 -22.04 -15.37 8.80
C ALA A 543 -21.14 -14.53 9.71
N ARG A 544 -19.83 -14.57 9.48
CA ARG A 544 -18.86 -13.69 10.12
C ARG A 544 -18.71 -12.41 9.30
N VAL A 545 -19.36 -11.35 9.75
CA VAL A 545 -19.32 -10.01 9.12
C VAL A 545 -17.95 -9.36 9.24
N SER A 546 -17.59 -8.50 8.28
CA SER A 546 -16.29 -7.79 8.22
C SER A 546 -15.09 -8.74 8.35
N THR A 547 -15.17 -9.89 7.70
CA THR A 547 -14.03 -10.77 7.47
C THR A 547 -13.16 -10.17 6.39
N ARG A 548 -11.85 -10.23 6.55
CA ARG A 548 -10.88 -9.83 5.52
C ARG A 548 -10.09 -11.02 5.01
N ASP A 549 -9.73 -11.01 3.73
CA ASP A 549 -8.78 -11.96 3.13
C ASP A 549 -7.43 -11.98 3.85
N ASP A 550 -6.96 -10.85 4.37
CA ASP A 550 -5.81 -10.76 5.30
C ASP A 550 -5.88 -11.76 6.47
N GLU A 551 -7.09 -12.08 6.95
CA GLU A 551 -7.29 -13.05 8.03
C GLU A 551 -7.22 -14.49 7.52
N LEU A 552 -7.63 -14.73 6.26
CA LEU A 552 -7.51 -16.03 5.60
C LEU A 552 -6.05 -16.38 5.31
N PHE A 553 -5.25 -15.41 4.86
CA PHE A 553 -3.80 -15.59 4.66
C PHE A 553 -3.02 -15.85 5.96
N ARG A 554 -3.60 -15.52 7.12
CA ARG A 554 -3.01 -15.81 8.45
C ARG A 554 -3.41 -17.17 9.02
N LEU A 555 -4.33 -17.89 8.36
CA LEU A 555 -4.72 -19.21 8.81
C LEU A 555 -3.57 -20.19 8.64
N LYS A 556 -3.29 -20.94 9.70
CA LYS A 556 -2.44 -22.11 9.62
C LYS A 556 -3.18 -23.27 8.95
N ILE A 557 -2.45 -24.28 8.51
CA ILE A 557 -3.01 -25.53 7.98
C ILE A 557 -4.05 -26.10 8.95
N GLY A 558 -5.27 -26.34 8.46
CA GLY A 558 -6.41 -26.81 9.25
C GLY A 558 -7.03 -25.79 10.20
N GLY A 559 -6.49 -24.56 10.26
CA GLY A 559 -7.01 -23.46 11.06
C GLY A 559 -8.34 -22.94 10.51
N GLN A 560 -9.14 -22.37 11.40
CA GLN A 560 -10.41 -21.72 11.06
C GLN A 560 -10.43 -20.30 11.62
N LEU A 561 -11.20 -19.43 10.97
CA LEU A 561 -11.46 -18.10 11.50
C LEU A 561 -12.14 -18.21 12.87
N LEU A 562 -11.78 -17.31 13.78
CA LEU A 562 -12.47 -17.18 15.07
C LEU A 562 -13.54 -16.08 14.98
N PRO A 563 -14.63 -16.16 15.77
CA PRO A 563 -15.59 -15.07 15.88
C PRO A 563 -14.89 -13.75 16.22
N ASN A 564 -15.24 -12.67 15.50
CA ASN A 564 -14.65 -11.34 15.72
C ASN A 564 -15.47 -10.44 16.65
N GLY A 565 -16.61 -10.93 17.16
CA GLY A 565 -17.49 -10.18 18.06
C GLY A 565 -18.18 -8.98 17.43
N LYS A 566 -18.13 -8.83 16.09
CA LYS A 566 -18.91 -7.84 15.35
C LYS A 566 -20.29 -8.41 15.02
N LYS A 567 -21.29 -7.54 14.95
CA LYS A 567 -22.68 -7.88 14.61
C LYS A 567 -23.16 -7.05 13.43
#